data_AF-A0A9D6E2H4-F1
#
_entry.id   AF-A0A9D6E2H4-F1
#
_cell.length_a   1.000
_cell.length_b   1.000
_cell.length_c   1.000
_cell.angle_alpha   90.00
_cell.angle_beta   90.00
_cell.angle_gamma   90.00
#
_symmetry.space_group_name_H-M   'P 1'
#
loop_
_entity.id
_entity.type
_entity.pdbx_description
1 polymer ?
#
loop_
_entity_poly.entity_id
_entity_poly.type
_entity_poly.pdbx_seq_one_letter_code
_entity_poly.pdbx_strand_id
1 'polypeptide(L)'
;MGIVLSCSRNYAMLADMEVDYARRERLLLGMLNARIILAALRGALALFKLDYPDALHRLAVAPDTGVEAPPGLQLPCTGNVLDEWAKKVEADVCEALDSFGPPSAGNLLGQNTLVSLSLIRPKCITIDGARVADRVLIMFDDAHTLTASQRVRLLKELIELRSPVSIWVAERFEALSSDEVLSSGAIVGRDYDSVVLLERFWREKNRRQRFEKLLLGIADRRVRAATAVEIDSFDPCLQSSLEGTRWQERIVPAISEATQRVRTLAGETQRYQEWISACGKAEETAIEKLIAWRALEILIERDKRKAQQTFDFFPLSSKELEERDGSDVQAAAKLFLAHELDLPYYYGPRCLANLASSNIEQFLWLAGDQFEEAVSAALLKKPTDLPPERQEKIIRKAVHLWWEEIPRRVRDGREVRNFIQAIGEFANWVTYQPNAPYSPGVTGIAISMSDRDSLRDPKSAKFQALRRVVSSAIAHNLLEPILDYEVKGGRWMVLYLNRVLCVQFELPLHYGGFRERKLTELCQWLEQGFRPKKGGSLL
;
A
#
# COMPACT_ATOMS: atom_id res chain seq x y z
N MET A 1 -0.90 25.44 -16.20
CA MET A 1 -2.30 25.19 -15.84
C MET A 1 -2.47 23.73 -15.46
N GLY A 2 -2.98 23.45 -14.26
CA GLY A 2 -3.33 22.11 -13.81
C GLY A 2 -4.83 21.89 -13.90
N ILE A 3 -5.26 20.77 -14.46
CA ILE A 3 -6.65 20.37 -14.62
C ILE A 3 -6.84 19.06 -13.87
N VAL A 4 -7.74 19.02 -12.89
CA VAL A 4 -8.09 17.79 -12.15
C VAL A 4 -9.46 17.32 -12.61
N LEU A 5 -9.57 16.05 -12.98
CA LEU A 5 -10.82 15.42 -13.38
C LEU A 5 -10.97 14.10 -12.63
N SER A 6 -12.03 13.96 -11.83
CA SER A 6 -12.34 12.69 -11.17
C SER A 6 -13.21 11.82 -12.09
N CYS A 7 -12.76 10.59 -12.33
CA CYS A 7 -13.45 9.56 -13.10
C CYS A 7 -14.59 8.88 -12.32
N SER A 8 -14.82 9.25 -11.06
CA SER A 8 -15.92 8.72 -10.22
C SER A 8 -17.31 9.25 -10.62
N ARG A 9 -17.38 10.30 -11.45
CA ARG A 9 -18.62 11.03 -11.73
C ARG A 9 -19.44 10.40 -12.86
N ASN A 10 -20.25 9.38 -12.59
CA ASN A 10 -21.26 8.80 -13.50
C ASN A 10 -20.73 8.21 -14.83
N TYR A 11 -19.42 8.19 -15.10
CA TYR A 11 -18.89 7.61 -16.33
C TYR A 11 -19.24 6.12 -16.45
N ALA A 12 -19.17 5.37 -15.36
CA ALA A 12 -19.46 3.94 -15.35
C ALA A 12 -20.89 3.63 -15.82
N MET A 13 -21.87 4.49 -15.53
CA MET A 13 -23.28 4.29 -15.92
C MET A 13 -23.47 4.28 -17.43
N LEU A 14 -22.57 4.91 -18.20
CA LEU A 14 -22.60 4.86 -19.67
C LEU A 14 -22.43 3.43 -20.20
N ALA A 15 -21.79 2.55 -19.42
CA ALA A 15 -21.63 1.14 -19.79
C ALA A 15 -22.96 0.38 -19.74
N ASP A 16 -23.93 0.84 -18.95
CA ASP A 16 -25.21 0.17 -18.73
C ASP A 16 -26.31 0.65 -19.69
N MET A 17 -26.04 1.70 -20.48
CA MET A 17 -27.00 2.21 -21.47
C MET A 17 -27.33 1.16 -22.53
N GLU A 18 -28.61 1.02 -22.88
CA GLU A 18 -29.10 0.11 -23.94
C GLU A 18 -28.83 0.65 -25.37
N VAL A 19 -27.60 1.07 -25.63
CA VAL A 19 -27.10 1.45 -26.96
C VAL A 19 -25.97 0.54 -27.40
N ASP A 20 -25.63 0.55 -28.69
CA ASP A 20 -24.51 -0.23 -29.22
C ASP A 20 -23.17 0.19 -28.59
N TYR A 21 -22.22 -0.75 -28.59
CA TYR A 21 -20.92 -0.56 -27.95
C TYR A 21 -20.16 0.67 -28.48
N ALA A 22 -20.14 0.87 -29.80
CA ALA A 22 -19.44 2.00 -30.42
C ALA A 22 -20.05 3.34 -29.98
N ARG A 23 -21.36 3.38 -29.80
CA ARG A 23 -22.04 4.57 -29.27
C ARG A 23 -21.70 4.83 -27.81
N ARG A 24 -21.63 3.81 -26.94
CA ARG A 24 -21.17 3.98 -25.54
C ARG A 24 -19.78 4.59 -25.48
N GLU A 25 -18.86 4.11 -26.32
CA GLU A 25 -17.50 4.68 -26.41
C GLU A 25 -17.53 6.14 -26.87
N ARG A 26 -18.34 6.48 -27.87
CA ARG A 26 -18.47 7.85 -28.35
C ARG A 26 -19.05 8.80 -27.29
N LEU A 27 -20.00 8.32 -26.50
CA LEU A 27 -20.59 9.09 -25.39
C LEU A 27 -19.56 9.31 -24.27
N LEU A 28 -18.78 8.28 -23.92
CA LEU A 28 -17.67 8.40 -22.97
C LEU A 28 -16.71 9.53 -23.38
N LEU A 29 -16.24 9.50 -24.63
CA LEU A 29 -15.32 10.52 -25.14
C LEU A 29 -16.00 11.90 -25.19
N GLY A 30 -17.26 11.99 -25.60
CA GLY A 30 -18.01 13.25 -25.58
C GLY A 30 -18.08 13.86 -24.17
N MET A 31 -18.42 13.05 -23.17
CA MET A 31 -18.50 13.48 -21.77
C MET A 31 -17.13 13.88 -21.20
N LEU A 32 -16.07 13.14 -21.55
CA LEU A 32 -14.70 13.49 -21.17
C LEU A 32 -14.28 14.83 -21.79
N ASN A 33 -14.52 15.04 -23.09
CA ASN A 33 -14.21 16.29 -23.76
C ASN A 33 -14.89 17.49 -23.07
N ALA A 34 -16.20 17.38 -22.82
CA ALA A 34 -16.97 18.41 -22.13
C ALA A 34 -16.38 18.76 -20.77
N ARG A 35 -16.13 17.75 -19.92
CA ARG A 35 -15.63 17.96 -18.56
C ARG A 35 -14.19 18.46 -18.51
N ILE A 36 -13.33 18.00 -19.42
CA ILE A 36 -11.96 18.53 -19.57
C ILE A 36 -12.02 20.02 -19.92
N ILE A 37 -12.88 20.41 -20.86
CA ILE A 37 -13.04 21.79 -21.29
C ILE A 37 -13.56 22.66 -20.14
N LEU A 38 -14.62 22.25 -19.44
CA LEU A 38 -15.16 23.00 -18.30
C LEU A 38 -14.13 23.18 -17.19
N ALA A 39 -13.36 22.13 -16.88
CA ALA A 39 -12.29 22.21 -15.89
C ALA A 39 -11.12 23.10 -16.37
N ALA A 40 -10.77 23.06 -17.66
CA ALA A 40 -9.75 23.91 -18.26
C ALA A 40 -10.14 25.40 -18.21
N LEU A 41 -11.38 25.75 -18.55
CA LEU A 41 -11.88 27.13 -18.50
C LEU A 41 -11.84 27.69 -17.07
N ARG A 42 -12.31 26.91 -16.09
CA ARG A 42 -12.22 27.27 -14.67
C ARG A 42 -10.76 27.44 -14.21
N GLY A 43 -9.88 26.51 -14.59
CA GLY A 43 -8.46 26.56 -14.27
C GLY A 43 -7.75 27.76 -14.89
N ALA A 44 -8.11 28.12 -16.12
CA ALA A 44 -7.56 29.27 -16.84
C ALA A 44 -7.92 30.59 -16.14
N LEU A 45 -9.19 30.79 -15.79
CA LEU A 45 -9.63 31.99 -15.08
C LEU A 45 -9.04 32.07 -13.66
N ALA A 46 -8.99 30.94 -12.95
CA ALA A 46 -8.39 30.89 -11.60
C ALA A 46 -6.92 31.32 -11.58
N LEU A 47 -6.13 30.97 -12.62
CA LEU A 47 -4.74 31.42 -12.74
C LEU A 47 -4.60 32.94 -12.88
N PHE A 48 -5.59 33.58 -13.51
CA PHE A 48 -5.65 35.04 -13.69
C PHE A 48 -6.41 35.74 -12.56
N LYS A 49 -6.84 35.00 -11.52
CA LYS A 49 -7.69 35.48 -10.42
C LYS A 49 -8.98 36.14 -10.92
N LEU A 50 -9.58 35.55 -11.95
CA LEU A 50 -10.84 35.99 -12.54
C LEU A 50 -11.97 35.04 -12.12
N ASP A 51 -13.17 35.59 -11.98
CA ASP A 51 -14.35 34.83 -11.56
C ASP A 51 -14.99 34.08 -12.74
N TYR A 52 -15.33 32.81 -12.49
CA TYR A 52 -16.11 31.97 -13.40
C TYR A 52 -17.59 32.00 -13.00
N PRO A 53 -18.55 32.16 -13.93
CA PRO A 53 -18.38 32.21 -15.38
C PRO A 53 -18.21 33.63 -15.98
N ASP A 54 -18.30 34.69 -15.18
CA ASP A 54 -18.47 36.07 -15.67
C ASP A 54 -17.34 36.56 -16.61
N ALA A 55 -16.10 36.14 -16.35
CA ALA A 55 -14.93 36.56 -17.12
C ALA A 55 -14.64 35.71 -18.37
N LEU A 56 -15.49 34.74 -18.72
CA LEU A 56 -15.25 33.83 -19.87
C LEU A 56 -15.16 34.54 -21.22
N HIS A 57 -15.79 35.72 -21.37
CA HIS A 57 -15.76 36.50 -22.61
C HIS A 57 -14.37 37.05 -22.95
N ARG A 58 -13.48 37.14 -21.96
CA ARG A 58 -12.07 37.57 -22.12
C ARG A 58 -11.15 36.45 -22.61
N LEU A 59 -11.61 35.21 -22.53
CA LEU A 59 -10.88 34.03 -22.95
C LEU A 59 -11.16 33.76 -24.43
N ALA A 60 -10.12 33.52 -25.21
CA ALA A 60 -10.21 33.11 -26.61
C ALA A 60 -9.55 31.74 -26.82
N VAL A 61 -10.18 30.91 -27.64
CA VAL A 61 -9.68 29.59 -28.04
C VAL A 61 -9.48 29.56 -29.54
N ALA A 62 -8.21 29.47 -29.94
CA ALA A 62 -7.77 29.44 -31.34
C ALA A 62 -6.79 28.28 -31.55
N PRO A 63 -7.26 27.10 -31.98
CA PRO A 63 -6.38 25.96 -32.22
C PRO A 63 -5.55 26.11 -33.51
N ASP A 64 -4.49 25.31 -33.61
CA ASP A 64 -3.67 25.23 -34.83
C ASP A 64 -4.50 24.78 -36.05
N THR A 65 -4.06 25.17 -37.24
CA THR A 65 -4.66 24.74 -38.52
C THR A 65 -4.69 23.22 -38.65
N GLY A 66 -5.86 22.65 -38.88
CA GLY A 66 -6.06 21.20 -39.04
C GLY A 66 -6.72 20.50 -37.84
N VAL A 67 -7.00 21.21 -36.74
CA VAL A 67 -7.88 20.69 -35.69
C VAL A 67 -9.34 20.80 -36.13
N GLU A 68 -10.01 19.67 -36.33
CA GLU A 68 -11.44 19.64 -36.61
C GLU A 68 -12.25 20.12 -35.40
N ALA A 69 -13.19 21.03 -35.64
CA ALA A 69 -14.11 21.47 -34.61
C ALA A 69 -15.07 20.33 -34.24
N PRO A 70 -15.35 20.10 -32.94
CA PRO A 70 -16.37 19.15 -32.58
C PRO A 70 -17.74 19.57 -33.13
N PRO A 71 -18.65 18.61 -33.36
CA PRO A 71 -19.99 18.92 -33.85
C PRO A 71 -20.70 19.99 -32.99
N GLY A 72 -21.26 21.00 -33.65
CA GLY A 72 -21.96 22.10 -32.98
C GLY A 72 -21.07 23.18 -32.38
N LEU A 73 -19.74 23.14 -32.58
CA LEU A 73 -18.82 24.20 -32.20
C LEU A 73 -18.16 24.83 -33.43
N GLN A 74 -18.07 26.16 -33.45
CA GLN A 74 -17.28 26.88 -34.45
C GLN A 74 -15.98 27.37 -33.81
N LEU A 75 -14.86 27.26 -34.54
CA LEU A 75 -13.53 27.67 -34.07
C LEU A 75 -12.92 28.66 -35.07
N PRO A 76 -12.17 29.68 -34.61
CA PRO A 76 -11.90 30.05 -33.21
C PRO A 76 -13.16 30.58 -32.50
N CYS A 77 -13.19 30.49 -31.17
CA CYS A 77 -14.33 30.94 -30.36
C CYS A 77 -13.91 31.61 -29.05
N THR A 78 -14.87 32.24 -28.36
CA THR A 78 -14.68 32.77 -27.01
C THR A 78 -14.93 31.68 -25.95
N GLY A 79 -14.48 31.94 -24.72
CA GLY A 79 -14.72 31.06 -23.58
C GLY A 79 -16.21 30.82 -23.32
N ASN A 80 -17.08 31.80 -23.57
CA ASN A 80 -18.54 31.66 -23.42
C ASN A 80 -19.09 30.58 -24.34
N VAL A 81 -18.76 30.66 -25.64
CA VAL A 81 -19.25 29.72 -26.66
C VAL A 81 -18.76 28.30 -26.33
N LEU A 82 -17.52 28.17 -25.90
CA LEU A 82 -16.94 26.88 -25.54
C LEU A 82 -17.56 26.30 -24.26
N ASP A 83 -17.84 27.14 -23.26
CA ASP A 83 -18.50 26.76 -22.01
C ASP A 83 -19.94 26.30 -22.24
N GLU A 84 -20.71 27.04 -23.04
CA GLU A 84 -22.08 26.69 -23.41
C GLU A 84 -22.14 25.36 -24.15
N TRP A 85 -21.25 25.17 -25.13
CA TRP A 85 -21.14 23.91 -25.86
C TRP A 85 -20.81 22.75 -24.92
N ALA A 86 -19.84 22.91 -24.01
CA ALA A 86 -19.43 21.84 -23.10
C ALA A 86 -20.53 21.50 -22.07
N LYS A 87 -21.20 22.52 -21.51
CA LYS A 87 -22.36 22.34 -20.62
C LYS A 87 -23.48 21.60 -21.33
N LYS A 88 -23.77 21.95 -22.59
CA LYS A 88 -24.80 21.29 -23.38
C LYS A 88 -24.47 19.81 -23.60
N VAL A 89 -23.24 19.50 -24.03
CA VAL A 89 -22.82 18.10 -24.23
C VAL A 89 -22.89 17.29 -22.93
N GLU A 90 -22.45 17.87 -21.80
CA GLU A 90 -22.56 17.19 -20.50
C GLU A 90 -24.03 17.00 -20.09
N ALA A 91 -24.87 18.02 -20.23
CA ALA A 91 -26.29 17.95 -19.90
C ALA A 91 -27.03 16.93 -20.75
N ASP A 92 -26.83 16.92 -22.06
CA ASP A 92 -27.47 15.98 -23.00
C ASP A 92 -27.12 14.52 -22.62
N VAL A 93 -25.87 14.26 -22.25
CA VAL A 93 -25.42 12.92 -21.83
C VAL A 93 -26.02 12.53 -20.47
N CYS A 94 -26.04 13.45 -19.51
CA CYS A 94 -26.63 13.20 -18.19
C CYS A 94 -28.14 12.97 -18.28
N GLU A 95 -28.87 13.78 -19.05
CA GLU A 95 -30.31 13.62 -19.27
C GLU A 95 -30.62 12.26 -19.92
N ALA A 96 -29.78 11.81 -20.85
CA ALA A 96 -29.93 10.48 -21.44
C ALA A 96 -29.66 9.33 -20.46
N LEU A 97 -28.79 9.53 -19.46
CA LEU A 97 -28.55 8.56 -18.39
C LEU A 97 -29.73 8.51 -17.41
N ASP A 98 -30.37 9.64 -17.15
CA ASP A 98 -31.50 9.75 -16.22
C ASP A 98 -32.85 9.38 -16.87
N SER A 99 -32.89 9.25 -18.20
CA SER A 99 -34.09 8.86 -18.94
C SER A 99 -34.40 7.38 -18.79
N PHE A 100 -35.62 7.06 -18.33
CA PHE A 100 -36.14 5.69 -18.24
C PHE A 100 -36.66 5.13 -19.59
N GLY A 101 -36.71 5.96 -20.64
CA GLY A 101 -37.14 5.55 -21.98
C GLY A 101 -35.97 5.12 -22.87
N PRO A 102 -36.22 4.36 -23.97
CA PRO A 102 -35.17 4.04 -24.93
C PRO A 102 -34.54 5.36 -25.41
N PRO A 103 -33.20 5.50 -25.34
CA PRO A 103 -32.55 6.76 -25.64
C PRO A 103 -32.92 7.18 -27.05
N SER A 104 -33.39 8.42 -27.20
CA SER A 104 -33.73 9.02 -28.49
C SER A 104 -32.53 8.92 -29.42
N ALA A 105 -32.48 7.87 -30.25
CA ALA A 105 -31.29 7.43 -30.96
C ALA A 105 -30.75 8.46 -31.97
N GLY A 106 -31.44 9.58 -32.20
CA GLY A 106 -31.01 10.65 -33.10
C GLY A 106 -30.19 11.78 -32.46
N ASN A 107 -30.28 12.03 -31.15
CA ASN A 107 -29.88 13.36 -30.61
C ASN A 107 -28.55 13.42 -29.83
N LEU A 108 -28.02 12.29 -29.36
CA LEU A 108 -26.79 12.32 -28.56
C LEU A 108 -25.55 12.38 -29.44
N LEU A 109 -24.93 13.55 -29.49
CA LEU A 109 -23.67 13.81 -30.20
C LEU A 109 -22.47 13.25 -29.42
N GLY A 110 -22.22 11.96 -29.60
CA GLY A 110 -20.97 11.34 -29.15
C GLY A 110 -19.76 11.74 -30.02
N GLN A 111 -18.56 11.66 -29.47
CA GLN A 111 -17.31 12.05 -30.14
C GLN A 111 -16.40 10.86 -30.40
N ASN A 112 -15.64 10.90 -31.49
CA ASN A 112 -14.77 9.80 -31.87
C ASN A 112 -13.39 9.86 -31.18
N THR A 113 -12.99 11.01 -30.65
CA THR A 113 -11.67 11.25 -30.06
C THR A 113 -11.71 12.32 -28.97
N LEU A 114 -10.60 12.51 -28.23
CA LEU A 114 -10.43 13.54 -27.20
C LEU A 114 -9.95 14.88 -27.79
N VAL A 115 -10.79 15.52 -28.61
CA VAL A 115 -10.50 16.84 -29.23
C VAL A 115 -10.15 17.92 -28.20
N SER A 116 -10.65 17.81 -26.97
CA SER A 116 -10.36 18.73 -25.87
C SER A 116 -8.86 18.87 -25.64
N LEU A 117 -8.08 17.79 -25.81
CA LEU A 117 -6.62 17.82 -25.66
C LEU A 117 -5.94 18.74 -26.69
N SER A 118 -6.51 18.84 -27.89
CA SER A 118 -6.02 19.73 -28.95
C SER A 118 -6.43 21.19 -28.70
N LEU A 119 -7.58 21.42 -28.06
CA LEU A 119 -8.13 22.74 -27.77
C LEU A 119 -7.45 23.41 -26.56
N ILE A 120 -7.03 22.63 -25.57
CA ILE A 120 -6.44 23.16 -24.33
C ILE A 120 -4.93 23.34 -24.38
N ARG A 121 -4.30 23.19 -25.54
CA ARG A 121 -2.85 23.35 -25.66
C ARG A 121 -2.44 24.77 -25.22
N PRO A 122 -1.25 24.93 -24.60
CA PRO A 122 -0.70 26.23 -24.17
C PRO A 122 -0.76 27.38 -25.21
N LYS A 123 -0.74 27.06 -26.50
CA LYS A 123 -0.79 28.06 -27.59
C LYS A 123 -2.22 28.45 -27.97
N CYS A 124 -3.19 27.61 -27.65
CA CYS A 124 -4.55 27.71 -28.15
C CYS A 124 -5.46 28.51 -27.23
N ILE A 125 -5.11 28.65 -25.94
CA ILE A 125 -5.90 29.42 -24.97
C ILE A 125 -5.17 30.72 -24.62
N THR A 126 -5.85 31.84 -24.84
CA THR A 126 -5.41 33.17 -24.43
C THR A 126 -6.47 33.89 -23.59
N ILE A 127 -6.03 34.77 -22.70
CA ILE A 127 -6.88 35.73 -21.97
C ILE A 127 -6.35 37.12 -22.30
N ASP A 128 -7.20 37.97 -22.88
CA ASP A 128 -6.84 39.32 -23.35
C ASP A 128 -5.60 39.33 -24.27
N GLY A 129 -5.45 38.29 -25.10
CA GLY A 129 -4.31 38.11 -26.01
C GLY A 129 -3.05 37.52 -25.37
N ALA A 130 -2.98 37.41 -24.04
CA ALA A 130 -1.86 36.76 -23.34
C ALA A 130 -2.10 35.25 -23.18
N ARG A 131 -1.03 34.45 -23.30
CA ARG A 131 -1.13 32.99 -23.11
C ARG A 131 -1.40 32.65 -21.65
N VAL A 132 -2.30 31.70 -21.41
CA VAL A 132 -2.72 31.36 -20.03
C VAL A 132 -1.61 30.67 -19.23
N ALA A 133 -0.87 29.76 -19.87
CA ALA A 133 0.24 29.06 -19.24
C ALA A 133 1.18 28.47 -20.31
N ASP A 134 2.45 28.26 -19.96
CA ASP A 134 3.42 27.60 -20.84
C ASP A 134 3.24 26.09 -20.92
N ARG A 135 2.70 25.48 -19.86
CA ARG A 135 2.47 24.04 -19.74
C ARG A 135 1.08 23.75 -19.20
N VAL A 136 0.48 22.67 -19.71
CA VAL A 136 -0.80 22.15 -19.24
C VAL A 136 -0.60 20.71 -18.77
N LEU A 137 -1.14 20.41 -17.59
CA LEU A 137 -1.18 19.07 -17.00
C LEU A 137 -2.64 18.71 -16.73
N ILE A 138 -3.10 17.57 -17.26
CA ILE A 138 -4.37 16.96 -16.88
C ILE A 138 -4.08 15.81 -15.92
N MET A 139 -4.82 15.76 -14.82
CA MET A 139 -4.79 14.70 -13.83
C MET A 139 -6.16 14.03 -13.81
N PHE A 140 -6.23 12.82 -14.39
CA PHE A 140 -7.37 11.92 -14.22
C PHE A 140 -7.22 11.21 -12.89
N ASP A 141 -8.09 11.54 -11.94
CA ASP A 141 -8.16 10.89 -10.64
C ASP A 141 -9.25 9.80 -10.65
N ASP A 142 -9.15 8.85 -9.73
CA ASP A 142 -10.10 7.75 -9.59
C ASP A 142 -10.33 6.91 -10.87
N ALA A 143 -9.34 6.75 -11.75
CA ALA A 143 -9.58 6.04 -13.02
C ALA A 143 -10.03 4.58 -12.84
N HIS A 144 -9.82 4.01 -11.65
CA HIS A 144 -10.33 2.70 -11.22
C HIS A 144 -11.86 2.60 -11.14
N THR A 145 -12.59 3.72 -11.09
CA THR A 145 -14.06 3.72 -11.10
C THR A 145 -14.64 3.59 -12.51
N LEU A 146 -13.83 3.73 -13.55
CA LEU A 146 -14.24 3.41 -14.92
C LEU A 146 -14.41 1.90 -15.08
N THR A 147 -15.31 1.48 -15.97
CA THR A 147 -15.36 0.06 -16.33
C THR A 147 -14.09 -0.36 -17.07
N ALA A 148 -13.78 -1.65 -17.08
CA ALA A 148 -12.57 -2.17 -17.74
C ALA A 148 -12.49 -1.75 -19.22
N SER A 149 -13.60 -1.78 -19.96
CA SER A 149 -13.66 -1.35 -21.37
C SER A 149 -13.43 0.15 -21.51
N GLN A 150 -14.03 0.97 -20.66
CA GLN A 150 -13.86 2.43 -20.66
C GLN A 150 -12.42 2.83 -20.35
N ARG A 151 -11.79 2.19 -19.37
CA ARG A 151 -10.39 2.40 -19.00
C ARG A 151 -9.46 2.07 -20.18
N VAL A 152 -9.63 0.89 -20.80
CA VAL A 152 -8.87 0.49 -21.99
C VAL A 152 -9.07 1.48 -23.12
N ARG A 153 -10.31 1.92 -23.37
CA ARG A 153 -10.63 2.89 -24.40
C ARG A 153 -9.96 4.25 -24.15
N LEU A 154 -10.02 4.76 -22.92
CA LEU A 154 -9.36 6.00 -22.51
C LEU A 154 -7.85 5.92 -22.71
N LEU A 155 -7.19 4.91 -22.15
CA LEU A 155 -5.74 4.75 -22.25
C LEU A 155 -5.29 4.62 -23.71
N LYS A 156 -6.01 3.84 -24.51
CA LYS A 156 -5.75 3.70 -25.95
C LYS A 156 -5.81 5.06 -26.66
N GLU A 157 -6.86 5.84 -26.45
CA GLU A 157 -6.99 7.17 -27.07
C GLU A 157 -5.88 8.13 -26.63
N LEU A 158 -5.51 8.14 -25.35
CA LEU A 158 -4.44 9.00 -24.83
C LEU A 158 -3.09 8.66 -25.48
N ILE A 159 -2.80 7.37 -25.68
CA ILE A 159 -1.56 6.88 -26.31
C ILE A 159 -1.55 7.20 -27.82
N GLU A 160 -2.66 6.94 -28.51
CA GLU A 160 -2.78 7.12 -29.97
C GLU A 160 -2.74 8.60 -30.37
N LEU A 161 -3.37 9.49 -29.60
CA LEU A 161 -3.43 10.92 -29.90
C LEU A 161 -2.07 11.64 -29.81
N ARG A 162 -1.13 11.11 -29.01
CA ARG A 162 0.21 11.69 -28.79
C ARG A 162 0.16 13.21 -28.53
N SER A 163 -0.78 13.63 -27.70
CA SER A 163 -0.99 15.05 -27.40
C SER A 163 0.26 15.65 -26.72
N PRO A 164 0.65 16.90 -27.02
CA PRO A 164 1.73 17.59 -26.31
C PRO A 164 1.34 18.05 -24.89
N VAL A 165 0.09 17.81 -24.47
CA VAL A 165 -0.37 18.08 -23.11
C VAL A 165 0.10 16.97 -22.18
N SER A 166 0.66 17.34 -21.02
CA SER A 166 1.06 16.35 -20.01
C SER A 166 -0.18 15.73 -19.37
N ILE A 167 -0.21 14.41 -19.22
CA ILE A 167 -1.37 13.67 -18.72
C ILE A 167 -0.90 12.71 -17.62
N TRP A 168 -1.53 12.79 -16.46
CA TRP A 168 -1.39 11.86 -15.35
C TRP A 168 -2.70 11.11 -15.16
N VAL A 169 -2.61 9.80 -14.99
CA VAL A 169 -3.76 8.94 -14.67
C VAL A 169 -3.45 8.25 -13.35
N ALA A 170 -4.28 8.51 -12.35
CA ALA A 170 -4.20 7.90 -11.03
C ALA A 170 -5.29 6.83 -10.90
N GLU A 171 -4.87 5.63 -10.49
CA GLU A 171 -5.75 4.48 -10.30
C GLU A 171 -5.29 3.61 -9.14
N ARG A 172 -6.21 2.76 -8.66
CA ARG A 172 -5.93 1.76 -7.64
C ARG A 172 -5.54 0.43 -8.28
N PHE A 173 -4.72 -0.35 -7.58
CA PHE A 173 -4.33 -1.70 -8.01
C PHE A 173 -5.52 -2.63 -8.31
N GLU A 174 -6.67 -2.41 -7.66
CA GLU A 174 -7.89 -3.20 -7.88
C GLU A 174 -8.49 -3.11 -9.28
N ALA A 175 -8.19 -2.04 -10.03
CA ALA A 175 -8.63 -1.91 -11.42
C ALA A 175 -7.71 -2.60 -12.43
N LEU A 176 -6.53 -3.05 -12.00
CA LEU A 176 -5.58 -3.74 -12.86
C LEU A 176 -6.03 -5.18 -13.09
N SER A 177 -5.95 -5.61 -14.34
CA SER A 177 -6.14 -7.03 -14.69
C SER A 177 -5.07 -7.90 -14.05
N SER A 178 -5.35 -9.21 -13.91
CA SER A 178 -4.36 -10.17 -13.42
C SER A 178 -3.08 -10.20 -14.26
N ASP A 179 -3.14 -9.84 -15.54
CA ASP A 179 -1.95 -9.69 -16.37
C ASP A 179 -1.17 -8.43 -16.01
N GLU A 180 -1.84 -7.27 -15.90
CA GLU A 180 -1.21 -6.00 -15.52
C GLU A 180 -0.55 -6.06 -14.15
N VAL A 181 -1.24 -6.62 -13.13
CA VAL A 181 -0.71 -6.81 -11.77
C VAL A 181 0.53 -7.68 -11.76
N LEU A 182 0.55 -8.73 -12.60
CA LEU A 182 1.67 -9.64 -12.69
C LEU A 182 2.74 -9.17 -13.67
N SER A 183 2.47 -8.23 -14.57
CA SER A 183 3.40 -7.80 -15.63
C SER A 183 4.51 -6.88 -15.10
N SER A 184 5.65 -6.87 -15.79
CA SER A 184 6.79 -6.00 -15.50
C SER A 184 7.06 -5.13 -16.73
N GLY A 185 6.45 -3.96 -16.77
CA GLY A 185 6.93 -2.81 -17.54
C GLY A 185 7.14 -2.98 -19.05
N ALA A 186 6.55 -3.98 -19.70
CA ALA A 186 6.78 -4.26 -21.14
C ALA A 186 6.32 -3.13 -22.09
N ILE A 187 5.61 -2.13 -21.55
CA ILE A 187 5.04 -0.98 -22.28
C ILE A 187 5.70 0.36 -21.83
N VAL A 188 6.50 0.34 -20.75
CA VAL A 188 7.19 1.51 -20.18
C VAL A 188 8.26 2.01 -21.16
N GLY A 189 8.28 3.32 -21.41
CA GLY A 189 9.23 3.98 -22.32
C GLY A 189 8.80 3.99 -23.80
N ARG A 190 7.77 3.21 -24.17
CA ARG A 190 7.15 3.28 -25.52
C ARG A 190 5.82 4.04 -25.52
N ASP A 191 4.90 3.65 -24.63
CA ASP A 191 3.53 4.22 -24.62
C ASP A 191 3.29 5.18 -23.43
N TYR A 192 4.09 5.07 -22.37
CA TYR A 192 4.12 6.01 -21.24
C TYR A 192 5.50 6.05 -20.59
N ASP A 193 5.90 7.20 -20.03
CA ASP A 193 7.26 7.41 -19.50
C ASP A 193 7.58 6.52 -18.30
N SER A 194 6.72 6.51 -17.27
CA SER A 194 6.93 5.69 -16.08
C SER A 194 5.63 5.46 -15.30
N VAL A 195 5.50 4.29 -14.68
CA VAL A 195 4.47 4.00 -13.68
C VAL A 195 5.06 4.30 -12.31
N VAL A 196 4.43 5.24 -11.59
CA VAL A 196 4.81 5.57 -10.22
C VAL A 196 3.93 4.79 -9.27
N LEU A 197 4.44 3.69 -8.74
CA LEU A 197 3.80 2.96 -7.64
C LEU A 197 4.09 3.71 -6.33
N LEU A 198 3.06 4.28 -5.71
CA LEU A 198 3.22 5.10 -4.50
C LEU A 198 3.84 4.31 -3.35
N GLU A 199 3.49 3.04 -3.22
CA GLU A 199 3.99 2.13 -2.19
C GLU A 199 5.49 1.95 -2.32
N ARG A 200 5.96 1.72 -3.55
CA ARG A 200 7.39 1.64 -3.90
C ARG A 200 8.06 2.99 -3.73
N PHE A 201 7.39 4.07 -4.12
CA PHE A 201 7.91 5.42 -4.00
C PHE A 201 8.25 5.74 -2.54
N TRP A 202 7.32 5.54 -1.61
CA TRP A 202 7.54 5.86 -0.19
C TRP A 202 8.58 4.97 0.50
N ARG A 203 8.89 3.80 -0.07
CA ARG A 203 9.80 2.80 0.52
C ARG A 203 11.27 3.00 0.26
N GLU A 204 11.64 3.79 -0.74
CA GLU A 204 13.04 4.13 -0.92
C GLU A 204 13.60 4.70 0.39
N LYS A 205 14.81 4.23 0.77
CA LYS A 205 15.38 4.43 2.12
C LYS A 205 15.33 5.88 2.60
N ASN A 206 15.47 6.83 1.68
CA ASN A 206 15.49 8.28 1.96
C ASN A 206 14.08 8.91 2.08
N ARG A 207 13.03 8.18 1.73
CA ARG A 207 11.63 8.66 1.67
C ARG A 207 10.73 8.06 2.74
N ARG A 208 11.11 6.93 3.38
CA ARG A 208 10.34 6.32 4.49
C ARG A 208 10.12 7.29 5.65
N GLN A 209 11.18 8.00 6.07
CA GLN A 209 11.08 9.02 7.12
C GLN A 209 10.19 10.21 6.71
N ARG A 210 10.14 10.53 5.41
CA ARG A 210 9.26 11.60 4.90
C ARG A 210 7.80 11.15 4.91
N PHE A 211 7.54 9.89 4.60
CA PHE A 211 6.21 9.29 4.69
C PHE A 211 5.69 9.29 6.14
N GLU A 212 6.52 8.87 7.10
CA GLU A 212 6.19 8.94 8.53
C GLU A 212 5.84 10.36 8.97
N LYS A 213 6.67 11.36 8.60
CA LYS A 213 6.38 12.77 8.87
C LYS A 213 5.08 13.26 8.22
N LEU A 214 4.77 12.79 7.01
CA LEU A 214 3.51 13.11 6.33
C LEU A 214 2.32 12.57 7.12
N LEU A 215 2.36 11.30 7.55
CA LEU A 215 1.29 10.69 8.33
C LEU A 215 1.07 11.40 9.67
N LEU A 216 2.15 11.71 10.39
CA LEU A 216 2.07 12.49 11.63
C LEU A 216 1.50 13.89 11.38
N GLY A 217 1.91 14.57 10.30
CA GLY A 217 1.34 15.86 9.93
C GLY A 217 -0.16 15.79 9.59
N ILE A 218 -0.64 14.69 9.01
CA ILE A 218 -2.07 14.43 8.79
C ILE A 218 -2.78 14.22 10.13
N ALA A 219 -2.20 13.42 11.03
CA ALA A 219 -2.75 13.19 12.36
C ALA A 219 -2.85 14.50 13.16
N ASP A 220 -1.80 15.33 13.18
CA ASP A 220 -1.78 16.62 13.88
C ASP A 220 -2.83 17.61 13.32
N ARG A 221 -3.10 17.58 12.00
CA ARG A 221 -4.18 18.38 11.41
C ARG A 221 -5.55 17.88 11.88
N ARG A 222 -5.74 16.57 11.97
CA ARG A 222 -6.99 15.97 12.46
C ARG A 222 -7.24 16.32 13.92
N VAL A 223 -6.20 16.30 14.76
CA VAL A 223 -6.28 16.67 16.18
C VAL A 223 -6.62 18.14 16.34
N ARG A 224 -5.94 19.04 15.62
CA ARG A 224 -6.24 20.49 15.67
C ARG A 224 -7.63 20.86 15.14
N ALA A 225 -8.21 20.02 14.28
CA ALA A 225 -9.58 20.22 13.83
C ALA A 225 -10.63 19.91 14.92
N ALA A 226 -10.26 19.17 15.97
CA ALA A 226 -11.10 18.95 17.13
C ALA A 226 -11.13 20.22 18.01
N THR A 227 -11.98 21.17 17.63
CA THR A 227 -12.11 22.51 18.26
C THR A 227 -12.38 22.53 19.76
N ALA A 228 -12.79 21.39 20.34
CA ALA A 228 -13.17 21.27 21.74
C ALA A 228 -11.99 20.97 22.68
N VAL A 229 -10.77 20.78 22.17
CA VAL A 229 -9.61 20.34 22.97
C VAL A 229 -8.31 21.01 22.52
N GLU A 230 -7.48 21.41 23.48
CA GLU A 230 -6.08 21.82 23.25
C GLU A 230 -5.15 20.60 23.18
N ILE A 231 -5.16 19.88 22.05
CA ILE A 231 -4.06 18.95 21.72
C ILE A 231 -3.39 19.45 20.44
N ASP A 232 -2.10 19.79 20.53
CA ASP A 232 -1.34 20.33 19.40
C ASP A 232 -0.72 19.24 18.51
N SER A 233 -0.43 18.07 19.08
CA SER A 233 0.19 16.95 18.36
C SER A 233 -0.33 15.58 18.81
N PHE A 234 -0.41 14.66 17.86
CA PHE A 234 -0.86 13.29 18.12
C PHE A 234 0.25 12.38 18.69
N ASP A 235 1.51 12.63 18.34
CA ASP A 235 2.65 11.79 18.74
C ASP A 235 2.77 11.60 20.27
N PRO A 236 2.64 12.67 21.10
CA PRO A 236 2.70 12.54 22.56
C PRO A 236 1.51 11.77 23.17
N CYS A 237 0.41 11.60 22.43
CA CYS A 237 -0.74 10.82 22.89
C CYS A 237 -0.47 9.31 22.84
N LEU A 238 0.67 8.88 22.28
CA LEU A 238 1.02 7.47 22.15
C LEU A 238 2.34 7.18 22.87
N GLN A 239 2.27 6.51 24.02
CA GLN A 239 3.47 6.05 24.72
C GLN A 239 4.30 5.12 23.81
N SER A 240 5.62 5.32 23.83
CA SER A 240 6.59 4.64 22.95
C SER A 240 7.58 3.72 23.68
N SER A 241 7.43 3.55 25.00
CA SER A 241 8.26 2.66 25.80
C SER A 241 7.42 1.87 26.81
N LEU A 242 7.91 0.70 27.20
CA LEU A 242 7.36 -0.15 28.25
C LEU A 242 7.94 0.26 29.61
N GLU A 243 7.81 1.53 29.98
CA GLU A 243 8.28 2.04 31.26
C GLU A 243 7.21 1.89 32.35
N GLY A 244 7.66 1.60 33.58
CA GLY A 244 6.80 1.51 34.76
C GLY A 244 6.98 0.23 35.58
N THR A 245 6.53 0.30 36.84
CA THR A 245 6.61 -0.81 37.82
C THR A 245 5.83 -2.05 37.38
N ARG A 246 4.75 -1.88 36.61
CA ARG A 246 3.85 -2.96 36.17
C ARG A 246 4.54 -4.04 35.33
N TRP A 247 5.50 -3.65 34.48
CA TRP A 247 6.23 -4.61 33.63
C TRP A 247 7.38 -5.28 34.38
N GLN A 248 7.96 -4.59 35.37
CA GLN A 248 9.08 -5.11 36.15
C GLN A 248 8.71 -6.42 36.85
N GLU A 249 7.46 -6.56 37.31
CA GLU A 249 6.96 -7.79 37.92
C GLU A 249 7.03 -9.02 36.99
N ARG A 250 6.87 -8.82 35.68
CA ARG A 250 7.00 -9.90 34.67
C ARG A 250 8.44 -10.07 34.19
N ILE A 251 9.16 -8.95 34.00
CA ILE A 251 10.51 -8.93 33.42
C ILE A 251 11.55 -9.52 34.38
N VAL A 252 11.50 -9.17 35.67
CA VAL A 252 12.52 -9.59 36.64
C VAL A 252 12.58 -11.12 36.78
N PRO A 253 11.46 -11.84 36.98
CA PRO A 253 11.47 -13.30 36.99
C PRO A 253 11.93 -13.90 35.65
N ALA A 254 11.51 -13.31 34.52
CA ALA A 254 11.86 -13.79 33.20
C ALA A 254 13.37 -13.71 32.90
N ILE A 255 14.10 -12.76 33.50
CA ILE A 255 15.57 -12.69 33.37
C ILE A 255 16.22 -13.94 33.99
N SER A 256 15.76 -14.36 35.18
CA SER A 256 16.28 -15.55 35.84
C SER A 256 15.97 -16.82 35.02
N GLU A 257 14.76 -16.92 34.48
CA GLU A 257 14.35 -18.02 33.61
C GLU A 257 15.18 -18.07 32.31
N ALA A 258 15.32 -16.95 31.59
CA ALA A 258 16.12 -16.86 30.38
C ALA A 258 17.59 -17.21 30.63
N THR A 259 18.16 -16.74 31.76
CA THR A 259 19.52 -17.11 32.18
C THR A 259 19.66 -18.62 32.39
N GLN A 260 18.67 -19.25 33.03
CA GLN A 260 18.67 -20.69 33.26
C GLN A 260 18.54 -21.46 31.94
N ARG A 261 17.65 -21.04 31.03
CA ARG A 261 17.51 -21.63 29.68
C ARG A 261 18.82 -21.60 28.92
N VAL A 262 19.51 -20.45 28.90
CA VAL A 262 20.81 -20.30 28.23
C VAL A 262 21.88 -21.21 28.85
N ARG A 263 21.94 -21.33 30.18
CA ARG A 263 22.89 -22.23 30.85
C ARG A 263 22.61 -23.70 30.55
N THR A 264 21.34 -24.11 30.61
CA THR A 264 20.92 -25.47 30.23
C THR A 264 21.22 -25.75 28.76
N LEU A 265 21.00 -24.78 27.88
CA LEU A 265 21.29 -24.90 26.46
C LEU A 265 22.80 -24.97 26.20
N ALA A 266 23.63 -24.17 26.86
CA ALA A 266 25.09 -24.24 26.73
C ALA A 266 25.67 -25.59 27.23
N GLY A 267 25.02 -26.19 28.24
CA GLY A 267 25.47 -27.41 28.87
C GLY A 267 26.81 -27.22 29.59
N GLU A 268 27.61 -28.29 29.67
CA GLU A 268 28.96 -28.25 30.27
C GLU A 268 30.04 -27.70 29.31
N THR A 269 29.65 -27.28 28.11
CA THR A 269 30.59 -26.87 27.06
C THR A 269 31.28 -25.56 27.42
N GLN A 270 32.62 -25.54 27.45
CA GLN A 270 33.40 -24.31 27.66
C GLN A 270 33.21 -23.28 26.52
N ARG A 271 32.67 -23.70 25.37
CA ARG A 271 32.51 -22.91 24.15
C ARG A 271 31.78 -21.58 24.34
N TYR A 272 30.74 -21.56 25.18
CA TYR A 272 29.85 -20.40 25.35
C TYR A 272 30.10 -19.62 26.66
N GLN A 273 31.13 -19.98 27.44
CA GLN A 273 31.36 -19.36 28.77
C GLN A 273 31.67 -17.87 28.68
N GLU A 274 32.46 -17.45 27.69
CA GLU A 274 32.76 -16.03 27.47
C GLU A 274 31.51 -15.24 27.07
N TRP A 275 30.64 -15.80 26.23
CA TRP A 275 29.37 -15.18 25.83
C TRP A 275 28.43 -14.98 27.02
N ILE A 276 28.28 -16.00 27.87
CA ILE A 276 27.45 -15.94 29.09
C ILE A 276 28.01 -14.90 30.07
N SER A 277 29.33 -14.82 30.21
CA SER A 277 30.00 -13.85 31.09
C SER A 277 29.83 -12.42 30.58
N ALA A 278 29.98 -12.20 29.28
CA ALA A 278 29.80 -10.89 28.65
C ALA A 278 28.35 -10.38 28.83
N CYS A 279 27.35 -11.21 28.53
CA CYS A 279 25.94 -10.85 28.68
C CYS A 279 25.55 -10.58 30.15
N GLY A 280 26.16 -11.30 31.10
CA GLY A 280 25.92 -11.08 32.53
C GLY A 280 26.46 -9.77 33.10
N LYS A 281 27.51 -9.20 32.50
CA LYS A 281 28.22 -7.99 32.97
C LYS A 281 27.68 -6.67 32.40
N ALA A 282 26.79 -6.70 31.42
CA ALA A 282 26.26 -5.50 30.79
C ALA A 282 25.43 -4.66 31.79
N GLU A 283 25.75 -3.37 31.91
CA GLU A 283 25.00 -2.37 32.70
C GLU A 283 23.82 -1.82 31.88
N GLU A 284 22.85 -2.69 31.62
CA GLU A 284 21.66 -2.39 30.82
C GLU A 284 20.41 -2.29 31.69
N THR A 285 19.34 -1.69 31.15
CA THR A 285 18.03 -1.73 31.80
C THR A 285 17.51 -3.18 31.90
N ALA A 286 16.56 -3.44 32.81
CA ALA A 286 16.02 -4.79 33.00
C ALA A 286 15.45 -5.41 31.71
N ILE A 287 14.80 -4.59 30.86
CA ILE A 287 14.28 -5.00 29.56
C ILE A 287 15.41 -5.36 28.59
N GLU A 288 16.39 -4.47 28.44
CA GLU A 288 17.53 -4.69 27.54
C GLU A 288 18.29 -5.95 27.92
N LYS A 289 18.54 -6.15 29.22
CA LYS A 289 19.16 -7.36 29.74
C LYS A 289 18.39 -8.63 29.39
N LEU A 290 17.06 -8.61 29.51
CA LEU A 290 16.21 -9.75 29.14
C LEU A 290 16.30 -10.05 27.64
N ILE A 291 16.31 -9.01 26.80
CA ILE A 291 16.45 -9.14 25.35
C ILE A 291 17.82 -9.72 25.00
N ALA A 292 18.90 -9.25 25.63
CA ALA A 292 20.25 -9.75 25.41
C ALA A 292 20.36 -11.26 25.75
N TRP A 293 19.75 -11.71 26.85
CA TRP A 293 19.71 -13.14 27.18
C TRP A 293 18.94 -13.96 26.13
N ARG A 294 17.80 -13.47 25.65
CA ARG A 294 17.03 -14.17 24.61
C ARG A 294 17.75 -14.17 23.26
N ALA A 295 18.43 -13.08 22.91
CA ALA A 295 19.28 -13.01 21.71
C ALA A 295 20.43 -14.01 21.78
N LEU A 296 21.09 -14.14 22.94
CA LEU A 296 22.12 -15.14 23.18
C LEU A 296 21.60 -16.57 23.00
N GLU A 297 20.39 -16.87 23.49
CA GLU A 297 19.74 -18.17 23.30
C GLU A 297 19.57 -18.51 21.80
N ILE A 298 19.08 -17.55 21.00
CA ILE A 298 18.95 -17.68 19.54
C ILE A 298 20.32 -17.97 18.89
N LEU A 299 21.37 -17.26 19.31
CA LEU A 299 22.71 -17.44 18.76
C LEU A 299 23.31 -18.81 19.07
N ILE A 300 23.10 -19.33 20.28
CA ILE A 300 23.55 -20.69 20.66
C ILE A 300 22.79 -21.75 19.85
N GLU A 301 21.46 -21.61 19.68
CA GLU A 301 20.67 -22.50 18.83
C GLU A 301 21.14 -22.51 17.37
N ARG A 302 21.49 -21.33 16.83
CA ARG A 302 22.09 -21.22 15.48
C ARG A 302 23.43 -21.92 15.37
N ASP A 303 24.29 -21.73 16.37
CA ASP A 303 25.63 -22.32 16.40
C ASP A 303 25.54 -23.84 16.48
N LYS A 304 24.73 -24.40 17.39
CA LYS A 304 24.54 -25.85 17.52
C LYS A 304 24.05 -26.53 16.25
N ARG A 305 23.12 -25.91 15.51
CA ARG A 305 22.64 -26.44 14.22
C ARG A 305 23.71 -26.42 13.14
N LYS A 306 24.67 -25.49 13.19
CA LYS A 306 25.84 -25.44 12.30
C LYS A 306 26.96 -26.39 12.75
N ALA A 307 27.18 -26.53 14.06
CA ALA A 307 28.19 -27.38 14.66
C ALA A 307 27.96 -28.88 14.36
N GLN A 308 26.71 -29.31 14.12
CA GLN A 308 26.44 -30.65 13.57
C GLN A 308 27.13 -30.91 12.20
N GLN A 309 27.66 -29.88 11.55
CA GLN A 309 28.41 -29.96 10.29
C GLN A 309 29.93 -29.68 10.43
N THR A 310 30.45 -29.34 11.63
CA THR A 310 31.84 -28.86 11.82
C THR A 310 32.44 -29.31 13.16
N PHE A 311 33.75 -29.64 13.22
CA PHE A 311 34.43 -30.04 14.46
C PHE A 311 34.69 -28.82 15.36
N ASP A 312 33.92 -28.67 16.44
CA ASP A 312 33.88 -27.46 17.27
C ASP A 312 34.48 -27.67 18.67
N PHE A 313 35.79 -27.45 18.80
CA PHE A 313 36.53 -27.55 20.08
C PHE A 313 37.02 -26.21 20.64
N PHE A 314 36.90 -25.10 19.90
CA PHE A 314 37.40 -23.79 20.33
C PHE A 314 36.33 -22.94 21.02
N PRO A 315 36.69 -22.17 22.06
CA PRO A 315 35.81 -21.20 22.68
C PRO A 315 35.48 -20.03 21.74
N LEU A 316 34.24 -19.55 21.81
CA LEU A 316 33.78 -18.38 21.07
C LEU A 316 34.04 -17.12 21.91
N SER A 317 34.66 -16.12 21.27
CA SER A 317 35.08 -14.89 21.94
C SER A 317 33.93 -13.89 22.10
N SER A 318 34.07 -12.94 23.04
CA SER A 318 33.11 -11.83 23.18
C SER A 318 33.00 -10.96 21.92
N LYS A 319 34.07 -10.84 21.14
CA LYS A 319 34.07 -10.10 19.87
C LYS A 319 33.18 -10.77 18.82
N GLU A 320 33.18 -12.10 18.75
CA GLU A 320 32.28 -12.84 17.86
C GLU A 320 30.82 -12.72 18.29
N LEU A 321 30.56 -12.52 19.59
CA LEU A 321 29.20 -12.22 20.08
C LEU A 321 28.75 -10.87 19.54
N GLU A 322 29.56 -9.81 19.68
CA GLU A 322 29.25 -8.47 19.16
C GLU A 322 29.02 -8.46 17.63
N GLU A 323 29.81 -9.24 16.87
CA GLU A 323 29.65 -9.35 15.41
C GLU A 323 28.36 -10.10 15.01
N ARG A 324 27.92 -11.08 15.82
CA ARG A 324 26.73 -11.90 15.54
C ARG A 324 25.45 -11.33 16.13
N ASP A 325 25.55 -10.51 17.17
CA ASP A 325 24.43 -9.86 17.84
C ASP A 325 23.98 -8.59 17.12
N GLY A 326 23.51 -8.78 15.89
CA GLY A 326 23.00 -7.69 15.06
C GLY A 326 21.63 -7.19 15.52
N SER A 327 21.28 -5.96 15.11
CA SER A 327 19.98 -5.34 15.39
C SER A 327 18.75 -6.21 15.01
N ASP A 328 18.87 -7.05 13.97
CA ASP A 328 17.81 -7.98 13.57
C ASP A 328 17.63 -9.12 14.57
N VAL A 329 18.70 -9.61 15.21
CA VAL A 329 18.65 -10.67 16.23
C VAL A 329 17.98 -10.14 17.49
N GLN A 330 18.37 -8.94 17.89
CA GLN A 330 17.73 -8.19 18.99
C GLN A 330 16.23 -7.95 18.72
N ALA A 331 15.86 -7.62 17.48
CA ALA A 331 14.45 -7.48 17.09
C ALA A 331 13.68 -8.82 17.11
N ALA A 332 14.29 -9.94 16.73
CA ALA A 332 13.69 -11.28 16.88
C ALA A 332 13.51 -11.64 18.36
N ALA A 333 14.52 -11.38 19.20
CA ALA A 333 14.46 -11.62 20.64
C ALA A 333 13.32 -10.83 21.31
N LYS A 334 13.17 -9.55 20.95
CA LYS A 334 12.04 -8.71 21.39
C LYS A 334 10.69 -9.31 21.03
N LEU A 335 10.54 -9.80 19.79
CA LEU A 335 9.30 -10.44 19.34
C LEU A 335 9.01 -11.74 20.12
N PHE A 336 10.02 -12.58 20.33
CA PHE A 336 9.86 -13.84 21.08
C PHE A 336 9.44 -13.57 22.52
N LEU A 337 10.09 -12.61 23.18
CA LEU A 337 9.73 -12.19 24.54
C LEU A 337 8.32 -11.62 24.61
N ALA A 338 7.90 -10.83 23.60
CA ALA A 338 6.55 -10.31 23.55
C ALA A 338 5.50 -11.42 23.48
N HIS A 339 5.74 -12.46 22.69
CA HIS A 339 4.86 -13.62 22.59
C HIS A 339 4.90 -14.48 23.87
N GLU A 340 6.07 -14.74 24.44
CA GLU A 340 6.25 -15.59 25.63
C GLU A 340 5.67 -14.96 26.91
N LEU A 341 5.79 -13.64 27.06
CA LEU A 341 5.43 -12.91 28.30
C LEU A 341 4.16 -12.07 28.16
N ASP A 342 3.47 -12.17 27.02
CA ASP A 342 2.30 -11.36 26.67
C ASP A 342 2.58 -9.86 26.89
N LEU A 343 3.73 -9.40 26.36
CA LEU A 343 4.11 -8.00 26.40
C LEU A 343 3.62 -7.29 25.13
N PRO A 344 3.19 -6.03 25.23
CA PRO A 344 2.87 -5.25 24.05
C PRO A 344 4.07 -5.15 23.12
N TYR A 345 3.81 -5.36 21.84
CA TYR A 345 4.76 -5.27 20.73
C TYR A 345 4.29 -4.30 19.65
N TYR A 346 2.98 -4.16 19.45
CA TYR A 346 2.39 -3.28 18.43
C TYR A 346 1.88 -1.99 19.05
N TYR A 347 2.79 -1.07 19.36
CA TYR A 347 2.46 0.23 19.94
C TYR A 347 3.40 1.34 19.48
N GLY A 348 2.97 2.58 19.69
CA GLY A 348 3.68 3.80 19.36
C GLY A 348 3.38 4.33 17.95
N PRO A 349 3.73 5.60 17.70
CA PRO A 349 3.44 6.31 16.45
C PRO A 349 4.17 5.68 15.25
N ARG A 350 5.42 5.25 15.45
CA ARG A 350 6.21 4.52 14.45
C ARG A 350 5.57 3.19 14.05
N CYS A 351 4.95 2.49 15.00
CA CYS A 351 4.24 1.25 14.73
C CYS A 351 3.07 1.52 13.79
N LEU A 352 2.23 2.53 14.05
CA LEU A 352 1.13 2.91 13.16
C LEU A 352 1.60 3.27 11.75
N ALA A 353 2.68 4.05 11.63
CA ALA A 353 3.25 4.41 10.34
C ALA A 353 3.75 3.18 9.56
N ASN A 354 4.33 2.20 10.24
CA ASN A 354 4.75 0.94 9.63
C ASN A 354 3.55 0.07 9.25
N LEU A 355 2.54 -0.02 10.12
CA LEU A 355 1.30 -0.74 9.88
C LEU A 355 0.53 -0.16 8.70
N ALA A 356 0.65 1.12 8.41
CA ALA A 356 0.03 1.75 7.26
C ALA A 356 0.51 1.19 5.90
N SER A 357 1.67 0.52 5.83
CA SER A 357 2.19 -0.10 4.60
C SER A 357 2.21 0.84 3.38
N SER A 358 2.63 2.10 3.58
CA SER A 358 2.62 3.16 2.55
C SER A 358 1.22 3.62 2.08
N ASN A 359 0.15 3.27 2.80
CA ASN A 359 -1.23 3.64 2.49
C ASN A 359 -1.80 4.60 3.56
N ILE A 360 -2.20 5.80 3.13
CA ILE A 360 -2.70 6.87 4.02
C ILE A 360 -4.10 6.54 4.57
N GLU A 361 -4.98 5.95 3.77
CA GLU A 361 -6.32 5.54 4.21
C GLU A 361 -6.23 4.47 5.31
N GLN A 362 -5.31 3.51 5.13
CA GLN A 362 -5.02 2.47 6.12
C GLN A 362 -4.53 3.08 7.44
N PHE A 363 -3.66 4.10 7.39
CA PHE A 363 -3.24 4.84 8.58
C PHE A 363 -4.41 5.51 9.30
N LEU A 364 -5.26 6.23 8.55
CA LEU A 364 -6.39 6.97 9.12
C LEU A 364 -7.39 6.07 9.83
N TRP A 365 -7.64 4.88 9.29
CA TRP A 365 -8.51 3.89 9.90
C TRP A 365 -7.85 3.22 11.13
N LEU A 366 -6.57 2.84 11.06
CA LEU A 366 -5.84 2.24 12.20
C LEU A 366 -5.71 3.19 13.39
N ALA A 367 -5.42 4.46 13.13
CA ALA A 367 -5.24 5.49 14.16
C ALA A 367 -6.58 6.06 14.66
N GLY A 368 -7.70 5.76 13.99
CA GLY A 368 -9.01 6.36 14.27
C GLY A 368 -9.48 6.17 15.70
N ASP A 369 -9.55 4.93 16.17
CA ASP A 369 -10.02 4.62 17.54
C ASP A 369 -9.07 5.20 18.62
N GLN A 370 -7.76 5.21 18.36
CA GLN A 370 -6.77 5.79 19.28
C GLN A 370 -6.92 7.31 19.37
N PHE A 371 -7.21 7.95 18.23
CA PHE A 371 -7.50 9.37 18.14
C PHE A 371 -8.75 9.74 18.95
N GLU A 372 -9.86 9.02 18.74
CA GLU A 372 -11.11 9.29 19.45
C GLU A 372 -10.94 9.11 20.97
N GLU A 373 -10.15 8.12 21.41
CA GLU A 373 -9.85 7.91 22.83
C GLU A 373 -8.98 9.02 23.41
N ALA A 374 -7.94 9.48 22.69
CA ALA A 374 -7.09 10.59 23.13
C ALA A 374 -7.88 11.91 23.27
N VAL A 375 -8.72 12.24 22.27
CA VAL A 375 -9.59 13.43 22.29
C VAL A 375 -10.61 13.33 23.42
N SER A 376 -11.23 12.17 23.62
CA SER A 376 -12.19 11.94 24.70
C SER A 376 -11.54 12.07 26.08
N ALA A 377 -10.32 11.54 26.26
CA ALA A 377 -9.58 11.68 27.52
C ALA A 377 -9.32 13.16 27.84
N ALA A 378 -8.93 13.93 26.83
CA ALA A 378 -8.65 15.35 26.98
C ALA A 378 -9.91 16.16 27.32
N LEU A 379 -11.06 15.87 26.70
CA LEU A 379 -12.36 16.45 27.05
C LEU A 379 -12.72 16.19 28.52
N LEU A 380 -12.38 15.01 29.02
CA LEU A 380 -12.60 14.59 30.41
C LEU A 380 -11.49 15.06 31.37
N LYS A 381 -10.52 15.86 30.91
CA LYS A 381 -9.33 16.30 31.67
C LYS A 381 -8.56 15.14 32.30
N LYS A 382 -8.49 14.01 31.59
CA LYS A 382 -7.68 12.83 31.93
C LYS A 382 -6.37 12.84 31.14
N PRO A 383 -5.36 12.06 31.57
CA PRO A 383 -4.15 11.85 30.78
C PRO A 383 -4.49 11.36 29.37
N THR A 384 -3.91 12.00 28.36
CA THR A 384 -4.19 11.75 26.94
C THR A 384 -3.24 10.74 26.33
N ASP A 385 -2.22 10.32 27.08
CA ASP A 385 -1.23 9.33 26.68
C ASP A 385 -1.80 7.92 26.84
N LEU A 386 -2.04 7.26 25.70
CA LEU A 386 -2.49 5.88 25.69
C LEU A 386 -1.34 4.94 26.06
N PRO A 387 -1.52 4.04 27.04
CA PRO A 387 -0.49 3.06 27.39
C PRO A 387 -0.33 1.98 26.30
N PRO A 388 0.85 1.34 26.17
CA PRO A 388 1.14 0.35 25.12
C PRO A 388 0.10 -0.77 24.97
N GLU A 389 -0.36 -1.35 26.09
CA GLU A 389 -1.41 -2.40 26.07
C GLU A 389 -2.71 -1.92 25.44
N ARG A 390 -3.09 -0.66 25.72
CA ARG A 390 -4.32 -0.09 25.22
C ARG A 390 -4.22 0.18 23.73
N GLN A 391 -3.09 0.72 23.29
CA GLN A 391 -2.79 0.92 21.88
C GLN A 391 -2.84 -0.39 21.10
N GLU A 392 -2.17 -1.44 21.60
CA GLU A 392 -2.16 -2.74 20.94
C GLU A 392 -3.54 -3.39 20.91
N LYS A 393 -4.32 -3.31 22.00
CA LYS A 393 -5.69 -3.81 22.03
C LYS A 393 -6.57 -3.15 20.97
N ILE A 394 -6.43 -1.85 20.76
CA ILE A 394 -7.15 -1.11 19.72
C ILE A 394 -6.70 -1.58 18.33
N ILE A 395 -5.38 -1.68 18.10
CA ILE A 395 -4.81 -2.14 16.84
C ILE A 395 -5.28 -3.56 16.51
N ARG A 396 -5.17 -4.50 17.44
CA ARG A 396 -5.60 -5.90 17.24
C ARG A 396 -7.09 -5.99 16.96
N LYS A 397 -7.92 -5.20 17.65
CA LYS A 397 -9.36 -5.14 17.37
C LYS A 397 -9.62 -4.65 15.94
N ALA A 398 -8.97 -3.56 15.52
CA ALA A 398 -9.11 -3.03 14.17
C ALA A 398 -8.67 -4.08 13.13
N VAL A 399 -7.47 -4.65 13.28
CA VAL A 399 -6.93 -5.69 12.38
C VAL A 399 -7.87 -6.89 12.29
N HIS A 400 -8.41 -7.36 13.41
CA HIS A 400 -9.35 -8.49 13.42
C HIS A 400 -10.64 -8.16 12.64
N LEU A 401 -11.22 -6.98 12.81
CA LEU A 401 -12.40 -6.56 12.04
C LEU A 401 -12.10 -6.53 10.53
N TRP A 402 -10.96 -5.95 10.15
CA TRP A 402 -10.53 -5.91 8.75
C TRP A 402 -10.29 -7.32 8.18
N TRP A 403 -9.68 -8.22 8.95
CA TRP A 403 -9.47 -9.62 8.58
C TRP A 403 -10.80 -10.36 8.31
N GLU A 404 -11.81 -10.17 9.15
CA GLU A 404 -13.12 -10.78 8.99
C GLU A 404 -13.92 -10.21 7.80
N GLU A 405 -13.61 -9.00 7.35
CA GLU A 405 -14.25 -8.38 6.18
C GLU A 405 -13.68 -8.85 4.84
N ILE A 406 -12.47 -9.43 4.79
CA ILE A 406 -11.81 -9.86 3.56
C ILE A 406 -12.73 -10.71 2.66
N PRO A 407 -13.44 -11.73 3.16
CA PRO A 407 -14.31 -12.56 2.32
C PRO A 407 -15.45 -11.81 1.63
N ARG A 408 -15.84 -10.64 2.14
CA ARG A 408 -16.92 -9.81 1.60
C ARG A 408 -16.41 -8.71 0.67
N ARG A 409 -15.23 -8.15 0.97
CA ARG A 409 -14.68 -6.97 0.27
C ARG A 409 -13.82 -7.34 -0.93
N VAL A 410 -13.26 -8.53 -0.95
CA VAL A 410 -12.25 -8.96 -1.92
C VAL A 410 -12.86 -9.92 -2.93
N ARG A 411 -12.48 -9.77 -4.19
CA ARG A 411 -12.82 -10.72 -5.25
C ARG A 411 -12.22 -12.10 -4.93
N ASP A 412 -13.01 -13.17 -5.00
CA ASP A 412 -12.60 -14.51 -4.54
C ASP A 412 -12.16 -14.51 -3.05
N GLY A 413 -12.83 -13.67 -2.24
CA GLY A 413 -12.34 -13.30 -0.91
C GLY A 413 -12.19 -14.46 0.08
N ARG A 414 -12.97 -15.53 -0.05
CA ARG A 414 -12.83 -16.72 0.82
C ARG A 414 -11.52 -17.45 0.52
N GLU A 415 -11.25 -17.71 -0.75
CA GLU A 415 -10.03 -18.34 -1.24
C GLU A 415 -8.81 -17.48 -0.94
N VAL A 416 -8.92 -16.16 -1.12
CA VAL A 416 -7.88 -15.19 -0.77
C VAL A 416 -7.61 -15.23 0.73
N ARG A 417 -8.63 -15.16 1.59
CA ARG A 417 -8.45 -15.26 3.05
C ARG A 417 -7.74 -16.55 3.45
N ASN A 418 -8.17 -17.70 2.92
CA ASN A 418 -7.54 -18.99 3.20
C ASN A 418 -6.07 -19.03 2.76
N PHE A 419 -5.77 -18.45 1.60
CA PHE A 419 -4.39 -18.36 1.10
C PHE A 419 -3.51 -17.49 1.99
N ILE A 420 -3.99 -16.30 2.36
CA ILE A 420 -3.27 -15.39 3.27
C ILE A 420 -3.08 -16.04 4.64
N GLN A 421 -4.08 -16.77 5.13
CA GLN A 421 -3.98 -17.53 6.37
C GLN A 421 -2.85 -18.57 6.29
N ALA A 422 -2.78 -19.34 5.21
CA ALA A 422 -1.71 -20.31 5.02
C ALA A 422 -0.31 -19.65 4.99
N ILE A 423 -0.17 -18.50 4.32
CA ILE A 423 1.09 -17.74 4.30
C ILE A 423 1.44 -17.22 5.70
N GLY A 424 0.45 -16.69 6.43
CA GLY A 424 0.60 -16.15 7.78
C GLY A 424 1.01 -17.21 8.79
N GLU A 425 0.33 -18.35 8.80
CA GLU A 425 0.66 -19.52 9.64
C GLU A 425 2.05 -20.07 9.31
N PHE A 426 2.39 -20.15 8.02
CA PHE A 426 3.73 -20.54 7.59
C PHE A 426 4.80 -19.54 8.08
N ALA A 427 4.56 -18.24 7.93
CA ALA A 427 5.46 -17.18 8.35
C ALA A 427 5.66 -17.19 9.87
N ASN A 428 4.58 -17.39 10.63
CA ASN A 428 4.62 -17.52 12.09
C ASN A 428 5.45 -18.75 12.49
N TRP A 429 5.14 -19.92 11.92
CA TRP A 429 5.87 -21.16 12.19
C TRP A 429 7.37 -21.06 11.92
N VAL A 430 7.80 -20.38 10.83
CA VAL A 430 9.24 -20.18 10.56
C VAL A 430 9.86 -19.15 11.49
N THR A 431 9.13 -18.09 11.82
CA THR A 431 9.63 -16.98 12.66
C THR A 431 9.98 -17.48 14.05
N TYR A 432 9.08 -18.23 14.69
CA TYR A 432 9.24 -18.71 16.07
C TYR A 432 10.06 -20.00 16.21
N GLN A 433 10.81 -20.39 15.17
CA GLN A 433 11.79 -21.47 15.34
C GLN A 433 12.89 -21.00 16.32
N PRO A 434 13.38 -21.87 17.23
CA PRO A 434 14.32 -21.48 18.29
C PRO A 434 15.59 -20.77 17.81
N ASN A 435 16.07 -21.12 16.61
CA ASN A 435 17.25 -20.53 16.01
C ASN A 435 16.97 -19.24 15.21
N ALA A 436 15.73 -18.74 15.20
CA ALA A 436 15.24 -17.61 14.41
C ALA A 436 15.91 -17.55 13.02
N PRO A 437 15.65 -18.52 12.11
CA PRO A 437 16.48 -18.74 10.93
C PRO A 437 16.56 -17.52 10.00
N TYR A 438 15.58 -16.63 10.09
CA TYR A 438 15.54 -15.33 9.44
C TYR A 438 15.20 -14.30 10.51
N SER A 439 16.19 -13.57 10.99
CA SER A 439 15.95 -12.41 11.86
C SER A 439 15.55 -11.20 11.02
N PRO A 440 14.61 -10.35 11.48
CA PRO A 440 13.84 -10.47 12.73
C PRO A 440 12.66 -11.47 12.65
N GLY A 441 12.31 -11.93 11.45
CA GLY A 441 11.27 -12.94 11.21
C GLY A 441 10.94 -13.04 9.73
N VAL A 442 10.13 -14.04 9.36
CA VAL A 442 9.62 -14.19 7.99
C VAL A 442 8.27 -13.48 7.89
N THR A 443 8.10 -12.65 6.87
CA THR A 443 6.86 -11.91 6.62
C THR A 443 6.38 -12.03 5.18
N GLY A 444 6.96 -12.96 4.42
CA GLY A 444 6.62 -13.15 3.01
C GLY A 444 7.13 -14.47 2.44
N ILE A 445 6.70 -14.74 1.22
CA ILE A 445 7.15 -15.87 0.40
C ILE A 445 7.78 -15.35 -0.89
N ALA A 446 8.52 -16.20 -1.60
CA ALA A 446 9.04 -15.85 -2.92
C ALA A 446 8.79 -16.98 -3.91
N ILE A 447 8.41 -16.61 -5.14
CA ILE A 447 8.35 -17.50 -6.30
C ILE A 447 9.40 -17.06 -7.31
N SER A 448 9.97 -17.99 -8.09
CA SER A 448 10.93 -17.62 -9.12
C SER A 448 10.26 -16.79 -10.22
N MET A 449 11.03 -16.00 -10.97
CA MET A 449 10.47 -15.28 -12.11
C MET A 449 9.92 -16.24 -13.19
N SER A 450 10.47 -17.44 -13.33
CA SER A 450 9.92 -18.48 -14.21
C SER A 450 8.57 -19.02 -13.74
N ASP A 451 8.40 -19.17 -12.42
CA ASP A 451 7.13 -19.56 -11.82
C ASP A 451 6.09 -18.44 -12.00
N ARG A 452 6.49 -17.17 -11.86
CA ARG A 452 5.65 -16.03 -12.19
C ARG A 452 5.19 -16.05 -13.65
N ASP A 453 6.09 -16.32 -14.60
CA ASP A 453 5.71 -16.42 -16.02
C ASP A 453 4.67 -17.54 -16.26
N SER A 454 4.79 -18.64 -15.52
CA SER A 454 3.81 -19.73 -15.52
C SER A 454 2.46 -19.36 -14.89
N LEU A 455 2.43 -18.39 -13.96
CA LEU A 455 1.18 -17.81 -13.46
C LEU A 455 0.59 -16.80 -14.44
N ARG A 456 1.41 -16.11 -15.23
CA ARG A 456 0.95 -15.15 -16.25
C ARG A 456 0.30 -15.85 -17.44
N ASP A 457 0.80 -17.02 -17.84
CA ASP A 457 0.19 -17.89 -18.85
C ASP A 457 -0.10 -19.29 -18.28
N PRO A 458 -1.16 -19.43 -17.46
CA PRO A 458 -1.42 -20.65 -16.71
C PRO A 458 -1.98 -21.76 -17.60
N LYS A 459 -1.17 -22.81 -17.78
CA LYS A 459 -1.54 -24.01 -18.57
C LYS A 459 -2.44 -25.00 -17.84
N SER A 460 -2.67 -24.83 -16.53
CA SER A 460 -3.48 -25.74 -15.72
C SER A 460 -4.56 -24.98 -14.93
N ALA A 461 -5.67 -25.65 -14.65
CA ALA A 461 -6.76 -25.10 -13.84
C ALA A 461 -6.29 -24.71 -12.43
N LYS A 462 -5.36 -25.47 -11.84
CA LYS A 462 -4.76 -25.15 -10.54
C LYS A 462 -3.97 -23.84 -10.58
N PHE A 463 -3.19 -23.62 -11.62
CA PHE A 463 -2.43 -22.37 -11.79
C PHE A 463 -3.34 -21.19 -12.14
N GLN A 464 -4.46 -21.42 -12.83
CA GLN A 464 -5.47 -20.38 -13.05
C GLN A 464 -6.13 -19.94 -11.74
N ALA A 465 -6.47 -20.89 -10.87
CA ALA A 465 -6.99 -20.58 -9.53
C ALA A 465 -5.96 -19.81 -8.69
N LEU A 466 -4.70 -20.27 -8.67
CA LEU A 466 -3.63 -19.58 -7.95
C LEU A 466 -3.35 -18.18 -8.50
N ARG A 467 -3.32 -18.01 -9.83
CA ARG A 467 -3.20 -16.69 -10.47
C ARG A 467 -4.29 -15.76 -9.99
N ARG A 468 -5.55 -16.20 -10.03
CA ARG A 468 -6.71 -15.40 -9.61
C ARG A 468 -6.58 -14.95 -8.16
N VAL A 469 -6.24 -15.86 -7.25
CA VAL A 469 -6.07 -15.58 -5.81
C VAL A 469 -4.88 -14.65 -5.55
N VAL A 470 -3.72 -14.90 -6.15
CA VAL A 470 -2.52 -14.06 -5.97
C VAL A 470 -2.75 -12.66 -6.54
N SER A 471 -3.33 -12.55 -7.75
CA SER A 471 -3.66 -11.26 -8.33
C SER A 471 -4.67 -10.49 -7.48
N SER A 472 -5.70 -11.16 -6.95
CA SER A 472 -6.68 -10.52 -6.06
C SER A 472 -6.04 -10.06 -4.75
N ALA A 473 -5.17 -10.87 -4.15
CA ALA A 473 -4.43 -10.50 -2.94
C ALA A 473 -3.52 -9.28 -3.16
N ILE A 474 -2.88 -9.16 -4.32
CA ILE A 474 -2.06 -7.98 -4.66
C ILE A 474 -2.94 -6.77 -4.95
N ALA A 475 -4.00 -6.95 -5.74
CA ALA A 475 -4.96 -5.93 -6.13
C ALA A 475 -5.56 -5.20 -4.91
N HIS A 476 -5.84 -5.94 -3.84
CA HIS A 476 -6.40 -5.42 -2.60
C HIS A 476 -5.35 -5.15 -1.50
N ASN A 477 -4.08 -5.01 -1.86
CA ASN A 477 -2.98 -4.69 -0.94
C ASN A 477 -2.85 -5.64 0.27
N LEU A 478 -3.21 -6.92 0.11
CA LEU A 478 -2.99 -7.97 1.11
C LEU A 478 -1.59 -8.57 0.98
N LEU A 479 -1.14 -8.73 -0.28
CA LEU A 479 0.22 -9.10 -0.62
C LEU A 479 0.86 -7.98 -1.41
N GLU A 480 2.12 -7.72 -1.10
CA GLU A 480 2.90 -6.72 -1.78
C GLU A 480 4.02 -7.36 -2.59
N PRO A 481 4.03 -7.15 -3.92
CA PRO A 481 5.02 -7.73 -4.79
C PRO A 481 6.30 -6.88 -4.87
N ILE A 482 7.46 -7.52 -4.73
CA ILE A 482 8.76 -7.00 -5.17
C ILE A 482 9.25 -7.89 -6.30
N LEU A 483 9.33 -7.32 -7.50
CA LEU A 483 9.79 -7.99 -8.71
C LEU A 483 11.31 -7.96 -8.83
N ASP A 484 11.86 -8.93 -9.55
CA ASP A 484 13.28 -9.03 -9.89
C ASP A 484 14.22 -8.93 -8.68
N TYR A 485 13.80 -9.44 -7.53
CA TYR A 485 14.65 -9.49 -6.33
C TYR A 485 15.78 -10.50 -6.54
N GLU A 486 17.02 -10.04 -6.49
CA GLU A 486 18.22 -10.85 -6.73
C GLU A 486 18.77 -11.41 -5.42
N VAL A 487 18.79 -12.74 -5.30
CA VAL A 487 19.43 -13.43 -4.18
C VAL A 487 19.89 -14.82 -4.62
N LYS A 488 21.07 -15.26 -4.12
CA LYS A 488 21.65 -16.59 -4.39
C LYS A 488 21.77 -16.92 -5.90
N GLY A 489 22.05 -15.92 -6.72
CA GLY A 489 22.17 -16.08 -8.18
C GLY A 489 20.84 -16.32 -8.92
N GLY A 490 19.70 -16.17 -8.25
CA GLY A 490 18.36 -16.25 -8.85
C GLY A 490 17.60 -14.93 -8.77
N ARG A 491 16.60 -14.77 -9.65
CA ARG A 491 15.63 -13.66 -9.63
C ARG A 491 14.26 -14.14 -9.16
N TRP A 492 13.69 -13.39 -8.23
CA TRP A 492 12.48 -13.78 -7.51
C TRP A 492 11.44 -12.68 -7.52
N MET A 493 10.17 -13.08 -7.53
CA MET A 493 9.04 -12.27 -7.12
C MET A 493 8.79 -12.55 -5.64
N VAL A 494 9.12 -11.59 -4.79
CA VAL A 494 8.84 -11.67 -3.34
C VAL A 494 7.45 -11.10 -3.08
N LEU A 495 6.65 -11.81 -2.28
CA LEU A 495 5.31 -11.44 -1.87
C LEU A 495 5.32 -11.25 -0.36
N TYR A 496 5.38 -10.00 0.09
CA TYR A 496 5.30 -9.67 1.51
C TYR A 496 3.84 -9.53 1.95
N LEU A 497 3.54 -9.97 3.15
CA LEU A 497 2.27 -9.65 3.81
C LEU A 497 2.21 -8.14 4.06
N ASN A 498 1.03 -7.55 3.85
CA ASN A 498 0.72 -6.22 4.39
C ASN A 498 1.01 -6.20 5.90
N ARG A 499 1.56 -5.11 6.44
CA ARG A 499 1.98 -5.06 7.85
C ARG A 499 0.81 -5.17 8.82
N VAL A 500 -0.41 -4.83 8.41
CA VAL A 500 -1.63 -5.13 9.18
C VAL A 500 -1.77 -6.63 9.42
N LEU A 501 -1.51 -7.46 8.41
CA LEU A 501 -1.54 -8.92 8.56
C LEU A 501 -0.43 -9.43 9.48
N CYS A 502 0.69 -8.70 9.61
CA CYS A 502 1.71 -9.07 10.59
C CYS A 502 1.16 -9.03 12.03
N VAL A 503 0.24 -8.12 12.35
CA VAL A 503 -0.43 -8.11 13.67
C VAL A 503 -1.30 -9.35 13.86
N GLN A 504 -2.05 -9.74 12.83
CA GLN A 504 -2.94 -10.90 12.86
C GLN A 504 -2.18 -12.22 13.14
N PHE A 505 -0.96 -12.34 12.62
CA PHE A 505 -0.13 -13.54 12.74
C PHE A 505 1.05 -13.38 13.70
N GLU A 506 1.09 -12.31 14.49
CA GLU A 506 2.12 -12.04 15.49
C GLU A 506 3.55 -12.04 14.92
N LEU A 507 3.72 -11.33 13.80
CA LEU A 507 4.94 -11.23 13.02
C LEU A 507 5.62 -9.85 13.19
N PRO A 508 6.93 -9.74 12.91
CA PRO A 508 7.61 -8.45 12.99
C PRO A 508 7.18 -7.51 11.86
N LEU A 509 7.24 -6.19 12.11
CA LEU A 509 6.86 -5.19 11.10
C LEU A 509 7.97 -4.86 10.09
N HIS A 510 9.16 -5.43 10.25
CA HIS A 510 10.29 -5.21 9.35
C HIS A 510 10.12 -5.98 8.04
N TYR A 511 10.52 -5.38 6.93
CA TYR A 511 10.64 -6.07 5.63
C TYR A 511 12.03 -6.70 5.55
N GLY A 512 12.13 -8.01 5.33
CA GLY A 512 13.44 -8.66 5.17
C GLY A 512 13.42 -10.18 5.07
N GLY A 513 12.66 -10.88 5.92
CA GLY A 513 12.59 -12.34 5.87
C GLY A 513 11.53 -12.84 4.89
N PHE A 514 11.95 -13.65 3.92
CA PHE A 514 11.05 -14.42 3.05
C PHE A 514 11.60 -15.83 2.81
N ARG A 515 10.71 -16.73 2.35
CA ARG A 515 11.06 -18.10 1.99
C ARG A 515 10.58 -18.46 0.59
N GLU A 516 11.48 -19.05 -0.18
CA GLU A 516 11.21 -19.56 -1.52
C GLU A 516 10.17 -20.68 -1.46
N ARG A 517 9.18 -20.64 -2.36
CA ARG A 517 8.09 -21.61 -2.48
C ARG A 517 7.84 -21.94 -3.95
N LYS A 518 7.54 -23.20 -4.24
CA LYS A 518 7.15 -23.64 -5.59
C LYS A 518 5.66 -23.42 -5.78
N LEU A 519 5.23 -23.16 -7.03
CA LEU A 519 3.79 -23.03 -7.33
C LEU A 519 2.96 -24.23 -6.91
N THR A 520 3.51 -25.45 -7.00
CA THR A 520 2.82 -26.67 -6.59
C THR A 520 2.51 -26.70 -5.09
N GLU A 521 3.41 -26.19 -4.26
CA GLU A 521 3.21 -26.06 -2.82
C GLU A 521 2.15 -24.99 -2.52
N LEU A 522 2.19 -23.85 -3.21
CA LEU A 522 1.19 -22.80 -3.05
C LEU A 522 -0.21 -23.23 -3.49
N CYS A 523 -0.30 -24.05 -4.56
CA CYS A 523 -1.56 -24.67 -4.96
C CYS A 523 -2.11 -25.62 -3.87
N GLN A 524 -1.23 -26.36 -3.19
CA GLN A 524 -1.65 -27.22 -2.06
C GLN A 524 -2.15 -26.39 -0.88
N TRP A 525 -1.53 -25.24 -0.60
CA TRP A 525 -1.99 -24.34 0.47
C TRP A 525 -3.39 -23.77 0.21
N LEU A 526 -3.75 -23.51 -1.05
CA LEU A 526 -5.11 -23.10 -1.41
C LEU A 526 -6.15 -24.17 -1.05
N GLU A 527 -5.81 -25.45 -1.22
CA GLU A 527 -6.73 -26.56 -1.02
C GLU A 527 -6.77 -27.02 0.45
N GLN A 528 -5.64 -27.03 1.15
CA GLN A 528 -5.46 -27.74 2.43
C GLN A 528 -4.97 -26.85 3.57
N GLY A 529 -4.69 -25.57 3.31
CA GLY A 529 -3.99 -24.68 4.24
C GLY A 529 -2.51 -25.04 4.40
N PHE A 530 -1.83 -24.31 5.27
CA PHE A 530 -0.46 -24.66 5.65
C PHE A 530 -0.47 -25.77 6.70
N ARG A 531 0.43 -26.75 6.53
CA ARG A 531 0.68 -27.78 7.55
C ARG A 531 2.18 -27.89 7.78
N PRO A 532 2.66 -27.70 9.03
CA PRO A 532 4.07 -27.87 9.31
C PRO A 532 4.46 -29.33 9.05
N LYS A 533 5.61 -29.54 8.42
CA LYS A 533 6.16 -30.89 8.26
C LYS A 533 6.48 -31.41 9.68
N LYS A 534 5.83 -32.49 10.11
CA LYS A 534 6.08 -33.14 11.41
C LYS A 534 7.59 -33.37 11.57
N GLY A 535 8.22 -32.67 12.51
CA GLY A 535 9.66 -32.77 12.76
C GLY A 535 10.32 -31.60 13.50
N GLY A 536 9.65 -30.47 13.69
CA GLY A 536 10.15 -29.39 14.55
C GLY A 536 9.12 -29.09 15.64
N SER A 537 9.38 -29.52 16.88
CA SER A 537 8.60 -29.10 18.05
C SER A 537 8.55 -27.58 18.08
N LEU A 538 7.34 -27.03 18.21
CA LEU A 538 7.14 -25.67 18.68
C LEU A 538 7.04 -25.79 20.20
N LEU A 539 8.13 -25.38 20.85
CA LEU A 539 8.40 -25.44 22.29
C LEU A 539 8.58 -26.85 22.87
#